data_AF-A0A950MV46-F1
#
_entry.id   AF-A0A950MV46-F1
#
_cell.length_a   1.000
_cell.length_b   1.000
_cell.length_c   1.000
_cell.angle_alpha   90.00
_cell.angle_beta   90.00
_cell.angle_gamma   90.00
#
_symmetry.space_group_name_H-M   'P 1'
#
loop_
_entity.id
_entity.type
_entity.pdbx_description
1 polymer ?
#
loop_
_entity_poly.entity_id
_entity_poly.type
_entity_poly.pdbx_seq_one_letter_code
_entity_poly.pdbx_strand_id
1 'polypeptide(L)'
;MFSIRLGFAAALLLTSAAARADVEINNKPTTNMDCEAGVCTATAKKAVLNVSDLANMLASGDVAVKTGTVAKDIDIDQPLQWTSTSRLTLDAQRSVQIDKQVTVAGQGALTVTTNDSGTPKKNDGEFVIVPERGSVQFWDPSSSLIIDGHTYTLVGDIKTLASAIAANPSGFYALAKPYDASVDGTYSSSPIETTFYGAFEGLGNAVSNLTVHPGRVDAAGLFTAIGGSVRDLGVVNADVGGGQPGEIGILAGVSAGEISRVRTTGVMKFFAAGKQSAGGLVGVNNGVIEDSFADVRLSAEQGAFSSGGGLAGYNGGFVSNSYVRGSAIYRRAYDVNVGGLVGENVGTIQNTYARNSLHDGKQNCCETSFGGLIGENYHQGRVTNSYAAGQIRENNADTTRIGGLMGTDKSHTGKISNTYWDIDMGVSDPKRGAGNRKNDPGITGLTDTQLKSGLPDGFDQKIWCQSANVNDGYPYLCALPPP
;
A
#
# COMPACT_ATOMS: atom_id res chain seq x y z
N MET A 1 54.27 20.11 4.49
CA MET A 1 53.08 20.70 3.84
C MET A 1 51.88 20.46 4.74
N PHE A 2 51.38 21.52 5.38
CA PHE A 2 50.15 21.49 6.16
C PHE A 2 48.97 21.19 5.23
N SER A 3 48.19 20.14 5.51
CA SER A 3 46.90 19.93 4.86
C SER A 3 45.81 20.04 5.91
N ILE A 4 45.09 21.15 5.86
CA ILE A 4 43.98 21.51 6.74
C ILE A 4 42.84 20.52 6.49
N ARG A 5 42.41 19.83 7.55
CA ARG A 5 41.17 19.05 7.55
C ARG A 5 40.00 20.03 7.67
N LEU A 6 39.31 20.29 6.55
CA LEU A 6 38.00 20.95 6.57
C LEU A 6 36.96 19.92 7.00
N GLY A 7 36.50 19.99 8.24
CA GLY A 7 35.34 19.26 8.71
C GLY A 7 34.09 19.84 8.07
N PHE A 8 33.47 19.09 7.14
CA PHE A 8 32.11 19.36 6.72
C PHE A 8 31.17 18.87 7.83
N ALA A 9 30.67 19.81 8.63
CA ALA A 9 29.46 19.59 9.41
C ALA A 9 28.31 19.41 8.43
N ALA A 10 27.89 18.16 8.21
CA ALA A 10 26.64 17.85 7.53
C ALA A 10 25.51 18.40 8.41
N ALA A 11 25.00 19.58 8.06
CA ALA A 11 23.75 20.09 8.59
C ALA A 11 22.66 19.09 8.18
N LEU A 12 22.19 18.33 9.17
CA LEU A 12 21.11 17.38 9.04
C LEU A 12 19.81 18.18 8.80
N LEU A 13 19.54 18.51 7.54
CA LEU A 13 18.22 18.93 7.10
C LEU A 13 17.33 17.69 7.13
N LEU A 14 16.77 17.41 8.31
CA LEU A 14 15.54 16.64 8.42
C LEU A 14 14.46 17.45 7.70
N THR A 15 14.31 17.24 6.40
CA THR A 15 13.12 17.70 5.69
C THR A 15 11.98 16.78 6.10
N SER A 16 11.38 17.06 7.26
CA SER A 16 10.04 16.57 7.55
C SER A 16 9.14 17.08 6.43
N ALA A 17 8.55 16.17 5.67
CA ALA A 17 7.55 16.47 4.64
C ALA A 17 6.21 16.95 5.25
N ALA A 18 6.25 17.94 6.14
CA ALA A 18 5.10 18.59 6.75
C ALA A 18 5.10 20.06 6.32
N ALA A 19 4.63 20.31 5.11
CA ALA A 19 4.30 21.64 4.62
C ALA A 19 3.08 21.52 3.70
N ARG A 20 1.96 21.06 4.26
CA ARG A 20 0.71 20.87 3.50
C ARG A 20 -0.55 21.36 4.21
N ALA A 21 -0.53 21.58 5.52
CA ALA A 21 -1.70 22.06 6.25
C ALA A 21 -1.86 23.58 6.12
N ASP A 22 -3.06 24.02 5.72
CA ASP A 22 -3.44 25.43 5.84
C ASP A 22 -4.19 25.67 7.18
N VAL A 23 -4.89 24.66 7.70
CA VAL A 23 -5.41 24.59 9.07
C VAL A 23 -4.75 23.44 9.82
N GLU A 24 -3.94 23.75 10.84
CA GLU A 24 -3.29 22.76 11.72
C GLU A 24 -4.11 22.59 13.01
N ILE A 25 -4.65 21.39 13.27
CA ILE A 25 -5.17 21.01 14.58
C ILE A 25 -4.01 20.45 15.41
N ASN A 26 -3.47 21.24 16.35
CA ASN A 26 -2.26 20.90 17.10
C ASN A 26 -2.24 21.46 18.54
N ASN A 27 -1.08 21.45 19.22
CA ASN A 27 -0.93 21.91 20.61
C ASN A 27 -0.49 23.38 20.75
N LYS A 28 -0.30 24.11 19.64
CA LYS A 28 0.01 25.54 19.68
C LYS A 28 -1.26 26.35 20.00
N PRO A 29 -1.15 27.61 20.46
CA PRO A 29 -2.32 28.45 20.71
C PRO A 29 -3.19 28.62 19.46
N THR A 30 -4.52 28.64 19.65
CA THR A 30 -5.47 28.92 18.56
C THR A 30 -5.18 30.29 17.96
N THR A 31 -4.93 30.34 16.65
CA THR A 31 -4.59 31.57 15.91
C THR A 31 -5.16 31.53 14.51
N ASN A 32 -5.61 32.69 14.01
CA ASN A 32 -6.25 32.83 12.69
C ASN A 32 -7.45 31.88 12.48
N MET A 33 -8.17 31.60 13.56
CA MET A 33 -9.44 30.86 13.56
C MET A 33 -10.51 31.76 14.17
N ASP A 34 -11.67 31.81 13.52
CA ASP A 34 -12.88 32.41 14.05
C ASP A 34 -13.83 31.29 14.47
N CYS A 35 -14.10 31.17 15.77
CA CYS A 35 -14.86 30.07 16.37
C CYS A 35 -16.09 30.61 17.10
N GLU A 36 -17.24 30.57 16.44
CA GLU A 36 -18.52 31.04 16.98
C GLU A 36 -19.59 29.95 16.85
N ALA A 37 -20.36 29.73 17.92
CA ALA A 37 -21.49 28.80 17.96
C ALA A 37 -21.21 27.39 17.40
N GLY A 38 -20.02 26.83 17.67
CA GLY A 38 -19.61 25.50 17.20
C GLY A 38 -19.07 25.48 15.76
N VAL A 39 -18.86 26.63 15.12
CA VAL A 39 -18.23 26.71 13.79
C VAL A 39 -16.90 27.43 13.90
N CYS A 40 -15.81 26.73 13.59
CA CYS A 40 -14.45 27.24 13.54
C CYS A 40 -13.98 27.38 12.10
N THR A 41 -13.82 28.61 11.61
CA THR A 41 -13.40 28.90 10.24
C THR A 41 -12.04 29.58 10.19
N ALA A 42 -11.15 29.13 9.31
CA ALA A 42 -9.86 29.77 9.09
C ALA A 42 -10.02 31.21 8.56
N THR A 43 -9.27 32.15 9.15
CA THR A 43 -9.25 33.57 8.74
C THR A 43 -7.95 33.96 8.02
N ALA A 44 -6.97 33.06 7.96
CA ALA A 44 -5.76 33.20 7.15
C ALA A 44 -5.32 31.85 6.56
N LYS A 45 -4.41 31.90 5.56
CA LYS A 45 -3.83 30.70 4.91
C LYS A 45 -3.12 29.74 5.86
N LYS A 46 -2.64 30.24 7.00
CA LYS A 46 -2.00 29.45 8.05
C LYS A 46 -2.75 29.69 9.33
N ALA A 47 -3.64 28.76 9.66
CA ALA A 47 -4.44 28.81 10.85
C ALA A 47 -4.10 27.63 11.77
N VAL A 48 -4.27 27.86 13.06
CA VAL A 48 -4.05 26.85 14.09
C VAL A 48 -5.30 26.77 14.93
N LEU A 49 -5.83 25.56 15.10
CA LEU A 49 -6.84 25.27 16.10
C LEU A 49 -6.22 24.40 17.18
N ASN A 50 -6.20 24.89 18.42
CA ASN A 50 -5.67 24.10 19.52
C ASN A 50 -6.56 22.87 19.78
N VAL A 51 -5.93 21.70 19.93
CA VAL A 51 -6.65 20.44 20.12
C VAL A 51 -7.46 20.40 21.43
N SER A 52 -7.00 21.09 22.48
CA SER A 52 -7.72 21.18 23.76
C SER A 52 -8.93 22.11 23.64
N ASP A 53 -8.81 23.21 22.92
CA ASP A 53 -9.94 24.09 22.61
C ASP A 53 -11.02 23.32 21.83
N LEU A 54 -10.61 22.56 20.80
CA LEU A 54 -11.51 21.72 20.02
C LEU A 54 -12.20 20.65 20.88
N ALA A 55 -11.45 19.95 21.74
CA ALA A 55 -12.01 18.95 22.64
C ALA A 55 -13.04 19.56 23.61
N ASN A 56 -12.77 20.76 24.14
CA ASN A 56 -13.70 21.48 25.03
C ASN A 56 -14.98 21.92 24.29
N MET A 57 -14.85 22.35 23.03
CA MET A 57 -16.01 22.65 22.18
C MET A 57 -16.84 21.40 21.91
N LEU A 58 -16.20 20.28 21.57
CA LEU A 58 -16.88 18.98 21.36
C LEU A 58 -17.54 18.46 22.64
N ALA A 59 -17.03 18.78 23.82
CA ALA A 59 -17.71 18.45 25.08
C ALA A 59 -19.02 19.24 25.26
N SER A 60 -19.16 20.38 24.59
CA SER A 60 -20.30 21.29 24.72
C SER A 60 -21.33 21.17 23.59
N GLY A 61 -20.95 20.63 22.43
CA GLY A 61 -21.83 20.48 21.27
C GLY A 61 -21.08 20.07 20.01
N ASP A 62 -21.81 19.99 18.89
CA ASP A 62 -21.22 19.70 17.58
C ASP A 62 -20.24 20.81 17.16
N VAL A 63 -19.16 20.42 16.48
CA VAL A 63 -18.15 21.35 15.98
C VAL A 63 -17.88 21.12 14.51
N ALA A 64 -17.91 22.19 13.72
CA ALA A 64 -17.46 22.19 12.33
C ALA A 64 -16.16 23.00 12.20
N VAL A 65 -15.08 22.35 11.77
CA VAL A 65 -13.81 22.99 11.42
C VAL A 65 -13.78 23.17 9.90
N LYS A 66 -13.71 24.43 9.46
CA LYS A 66 -13.78 24.81 8.06
C LYS A 66 -12.53 25.56 7.61
N THR A 67 -12.11 25.27 6.39
CA THR A 67 -11.03 26.00 5.71
C THR A 67 -11.45 27.40 5.22
N GLY A 68 -12.75 27.68 5.16
CA GLY A 68 -13.27 28.97 4.70
C GLY A 68 -12.92 29.23 3.24
N THR A 69 -12.58 30.47 2.88
CA THR A 69 -12.13 30.85 1.52
C THR A 69 -10.62 31.02 1.40
N VAL A 70 -9.90 30.98 2.53
CA VAL A 70 -8.49 31.40 2.64
C VAL A 70 -7.53 30.23 2.80
N ALA A 71 -7.96 29.14 3.43
CA ALA A 71 -7.22 27.89 3.58
C ALA A 71 -7.81 26.83 2.65
N LYS A 72 -7.08 25.73 2.42
CA LYS A 72 -7.52 24.63 1.56
C LYS A 72 -7.54 23.27 2.24
N ASP A 73 -6.59 23.02 3.12
CA ASP A 73 -6.38 21.71 3.74
C ASP A 73 -6.49 21.79 5.26
N ILE A 74 -6.98 20.70 5.85
CA ILE A 74 -6.99 20.49 7.30
C ILE A 74 -6.03 19.35 7.63
N ASP A 75 -5.19 19.53 8.64
CA ASP A 75 -4.31 18.49 9.17
C ASP A 75 -4.51 18.31 10.67
N ILE A 76 -4.57 17.05 11.12
CA ILE A 76 -4.63 16.68 12.53
C ILE A 76 -3.27 16.13 12.95
N ASP A 77 -2.43 17.04 13.43
CA ASP A 77 -1.04 16.80 13.82
C ASP A 77 -0.86 16.34 15.26
N GLN A 78 -1.93 16.31 16.06
CA GLN A 78 -1.93 15.91 17.47
C GLN A 78 -3.09 14.98 17.79
N PRO A 79 -2.92 14.06 18.77
CA PRO A 79 -4.02 13.18 19.17
C PRO A 79 -5.24 13.98 19.62
N LEU A 80 -6.41 13.63 19.07
CA LEU A 80 -7.69 14.24 19.40
C LEU A 80 -8.66 13.16 19.90
N GLN A 81 -9.35 13.41 21.01
CA GLN A 81 -10.35 12.49 21.54
C GLN A 81 -11.51 13.25 22.16
N TRP A 82 -12.72 12.72 22.00
CA TRP A 82 -13.91 13.17 22.71
C TRP A 82 -14.83 12.00 23.08
N THR A 83 -15.60 12.16 24.15
CA THR A 83 -16.53 11.15 24.69
C THR A 83 -18.00 11.55 24.57
N SER A 84 -18.29 12.80 24.22
CA SER A 84 -19.65 13.29 24.01
C SER A 84 -20.29 12.63 22.78
N THR A 85 -21.60 12.78 22.66
CA THR A 85 -22.36 12.37 21.46
C THR A 85 -22.19 13.35 20.29
N SER A 86 -21.30 14.32 20.42
CA SER A 86 -21.13 15.41 19.46
C SER A 86 -20.45 14.94 18.18
N ARG A 87 -20.80 15.62 17.08
CA ARG A 87 -20.18 15.47 15.78
C ARG A 87 -19.03 16.44 15.59
N LEU A 88 -17.87 15.92 15.21
CA LEU A 88 -16.83 16.70 14.55
C LEU A 88 -17.06 16.67 13.05
N THR A 89 -17.13 17.84 12.41
CA THR A 89 -17.15 17.98 10.95
C THR A 89 -15.86 18.64 10.49
N LEU A 90 -15.10 17.97 9.62
CA LEU A 90 -13.91 18.50 8.97
C LEU A 90 -14.28 18.83 7.52
N ASP A 91 -14.30 20.13 7.21
CA ASP A 91 -14.80 20.66 5.95
C ASP A 91 -13.68 21.42 5.22
N ALA A 92 -13.00 20.69 4.35
CA ALA A 92 -11.84 21.17 3.61
C ALA A 92 -12.19 21.44 2.14
N GLN A 93 -11.77 22.60 1.62
CA GLN A 93 -11.85 22.87 0.18
C GLN A 93 -11.11 21.84 -0.67
N ARG A 94 -10.08 21.20 -0.07
CA ARG A 94 -9.14 20.32 -0.75
C ARG A 94 -8.96 18.99 -0.01
N SER A 95 -8.10 18.91 1.00
CA SER A 95 -7.73 17.66 1.65
C SER A 95 -7.94 17.70 3.16
N VAL A 96 -8.19 16.53 3.75
CA VAL A 96 -8.11 16.33 5.19
C VAL A 96 -7.04 15.26 5.44
N GLN A 97 -6.03 15.59 6.23
CA GLN A 97 -4.95 14.68 6.61
C GLN A 97 -5.02 14.36 8.10
N ILE A 98 -4.82 13.08 8.44
CA ILE A 98 -4.81 12.57 9.81
C ILE A 98 -3.43 12.00 10.10
N ASP A 99 -2.59 12.82 10.73
CA ASP A 99 -1.20 12.48 11.09
C ASP A 99 -1.07 11.88 12.49
N LYS A 100 -2.10 12.07 13.33
CA LYS A 100 -2.22 11.49 14.68
C LYS A 100 -3.57 10.90 14.95
N GLN A 101 -3.63 10.03 15.96
CA GLN A 101 -4.84 9.30 16.32
C GLN A 101 -6.01 10.24 16.65
N VAL A 102 -7.14 9.99 16.01
CA VAL A 102 -8.44 10.61 16.33
C VAL A 102 -9.34 9.53 16.91
N THR A 103 -9.87 9.75 18.11
CA THR A 103 -10.69 8.75 18.82
C THR A 103 -12.06 9.32 19.19
N VAL A 104 -13.11 8.72 18.64
CA VAL A 104 -14.49 8.86 19.11
C VAL A 104 -14.70 7.85 20.23
N ALA A 105 -14.49 8.30 21.47
CA ALA A 105 -14.47 7.47 22.67
C ALA A 105 -15.86 7.26 23.31
N GLY A 106 -16.91 7.79 22.68
CA GLY A 106 -18.31 7.59 23.05
C GLY A 106 -19.19 7.35 21.81
N GLN A 107 -20.47 7.70 21.88
CA GLN A 107 -21.41 7.62 20.76
C GLN A 107 -21.41 8.90 19.90
N GLY A 108 -20.23 9.47 19.68
CA GLY A 108 -20.04 10.67 18.89
C GLY A 108 -20.11 10.40 17.38
N ALA A 109 -19.72 11.39 16.60
CA ALA A 109 -19.71 11.24 15.15
C ALA A 109 -18.57 12.02 14.48
N LEU A 110 -18.17 11.55 13.30
CA LEU A 110 -17.22 12.23 12.44
C LEU A 110 -17.85 12.43 11.05
N THR A 111 -17.77 13.64 10.53
CA THR A 111 -17.98 13.94 9.12
C THR A 111 -16.69 14.48 8.54
N VAL A 112 -16.27 13.93 7.40
CA VAL A 112 -15.17 14.45 6.60
C VAL A 112 -15.73 14.86 5.24
N THR A 113 -15.42 16.07 4.82
CA THR A 113 -15.76 16.60 3.49
C THR A 113 -14.49 17.17 2.87
N THR A 114 -14.14 16.62 1.72
CA THR A 114 -12.99 17.03 0.91
C THR A 114 -13.47 17.57 -0.43
N ASN A 115 -12.59 18.25 -1.16
CA ASN A 115 -12.88 18.75 -2.51
C ASN A 115 -14.10 19.70 -2.65
N ASP A 116 -14.45 20.46 -1.62
CA ASP A 116 -15.60 21.38 -1.63
C ASP A 116 -15.43 22.59 -2.60
N SER A 117 -14.28 22.72 -3.26
CA SER A 117 -14.00 23.81 -4.22
C SER A 117 -14.48 23.57 -5.66
N GLY A 118 -14.97 22.37 -5.99
CA GLY A 118 -15.51 22.03 -7.31
C GLY A 118 -14.45 21.72 -8.38
N THR A 119 -14.69 20.63 -9.12
CA THR A 119 -13.78 19.91 -10.03
C THR A 119 -12.57 19.22 -9.37
N PRO A 120 -12.70 17.94 -8.99
CA PRO A 120 -11.58 17.11 -8.59
C PRO A 120 -10.54 17.07 -9.72
N LYS A 121 -9.31 17.51 -9.47
CA LYS A 121 -8.17 17.12 -10.30
C LYS A 121 -7.51 15.92 -9.63
N LYS A 122 -6.98 14.99 -10.43
CA LYS A 122 -6.19 13.86 -9.92
C LYS A 122 -5.10 14.42 -8.99
N ASN A 123 -5.07 13.98 -7.73
CA ASN A 123 -4.17 14.43 -6.66
C ASN A 123 -4.44 15.85 -6.09
N ASP A 124 -5.65 16.40 -6.22
CA ASP A 124 -6.00 17.76 -5.79
C ASP A 124 -7.00 17.80 -4.63
N GLY A 125 -7.00 16.77 -3.77
CA GLY A 125 -7.71 16.74 -2.50
C GLY A 125 -8.21 15.35 -2.13
N GLU A 126 -7.81 14.83 -0.97
CA GLU A 126 -8.19 13.50 -0.51
C GLU A 126 -8.29 13.47 1.01
N PHE A 127 -9.11 12.55 1.54
CA PHE A 127 -9.04 12.15 2.92
C PHE A 127 -7.87 11.18 3.13
N VAL A 128 -6.76 11.66 3.68
CA VAL A 128 -5.54 10.87 3.86
C VAL A 128 -5.34 10.56 5.33
N ILE A 129 -5.13 9.30 5.66
CA ILE A 129 -4.67 8.89 6.97
C ILE A 129 -3.27 8.35 6.75
N VAL A 130 -2.30 8.74 7.59
CA VAL A 130 -0.93 8.22 7.48
C VAL A 130 -0.80 7.00 8.40
N PRO A 131 -0.96 5.75 7.94
CA PRO A 131 -1.00 4.60 8.84
C PRO A 131 0.34 4.44 9.58
N GLU A 132 0.26 3.93 10.81
CA GLU A 132 1.31 3.93 11.86
C GLU A 132 1.60 5.28 12.53
N ARG A 133 1.12 6.40 11.98
CA ARG A 133 1.20 7.73 12.63
C ARG A 133 -0.17 8.22 13.08
N GLY A 134 -1.17 8.07 12.21
CA GLY A 134 -2.56 8.41 12.44
C GLY A 134 -3.50 7.22 12.23
N SER A 135 -4.66 7.29 12.88
CA SER A 135 -5.79 6.37 12.72
C SER A 135 -7.04 7.06 13.21
N VAL A 136 -8.20 6.77 12.62
CA VAL A 136 -9.50 7.15 13.19
C VAL A 136 -10.11 5.93 13.86
N GLN A 137 -10.47 6.06 15.14
CA GLN A 137 -11.04 4.98 15.93
C GLN A 137 -12.38 5.36 16.55
N PHE A 138 -13.32 4.42 16.52
CA PHE A 138 -14.62 4.50 17.14
C PHE A 138 -14.74 3.38 18.17
N TRP A 139 -15.01 3.74 19.44
CA TRP A 139 -15.19 2.75 20.50
C TRP A 139 -16.57 2.08 20.43
N ASP A 140 -17.57 2.79 19.89
CA ASP A 140 -18.92 2.30 19.68
C ASP A 140 -19.24 2.23 18.17
N PRO A 141 -19.44 1.02 17.60
CA PRO A 141 -19.81 0.84 16.19
C PRO A 141 -21.17 1.45 15.79
N SER A 142 -21.99 1.89 16.74
CA SER A 142 -23.22 2.67 16.45
C SER A 142 -22.96 4.15 16.19
N SER A 143 -21.72 4.62 16.38
CA SER A 143 -21.29 5.98 16.02
C SER A 143 -21.49 6.26 14.53
N SER A 144 -21.62 7.53 14.18
CA SER A 144 -21.83 7.92 12.79
C SER A 144 -20.53 8.38 12.14
N LEU A 145 -20.18 7.75 11.01
CA LEU A 145 -19.12 8.20 10.12
C LEU A 145 -19.71 8.58 8.76
N ILE A 146 -19.38 9.79 8.30
CA ILE A 146 -19.73 10.27 6.97
C ILE A 146 -18.45 10.75 6.28
N ILE A 147 -18.15 10.26 5.09
CA ILE A 147 -17.02 10.72 4.27
C ILE A 147 -17.58 11.10 2.90
N ASP A 148 -17.36 12.34 2.49
CA ASP A 148 -17.77 12.89 1.19
C ASP A 148 -19.24 12.54 0.84
N GLY A 149 -20.12 12.73 1.82
CA GLY A 149 -21.56 12.50 1.69
C GLY A 149 -22.04 11.05 1.82
N HIS A 150 -21.13 10.08 1.95
CA HIS A 150 -21.47 8.67 2.12
C HIS A 150 -21.43 8.27 3.59
N THR A 151 -22.49 7.61 4.07
CA THR A 151 -22.55 7.07 5.43
C THR A 151 -21.91 5.69 5.48
N TYR A 152 -20.90 5.54 6.35
CA TYR A 152 -20.18 4.28 6.52
C TYR A 152 -20.74 3.48 7.70
N THR A 153 -20.94 2.18 7.48
CA THR A 153 -21.25 1.23 8.54
C THR A 153 -19.96 0.82 9.24
N LEU A 154 -19.85 1.13 10.53
CA LEU A 154 -18.68 0.76 11.33
C LEU A 154 -18.74 -0.73 11.70
N VAL A 155 -17.65 -1.44 11.47
CA VAL A 155 -17.48 -2.86 11.80
C VAL A 155 -16.34 -3.04 12.80
N GLY A 156 -16.54 -3.90 13.78
CA GLY A 156 -15.55 -4.17 14.83
C GLY A 156 -14.69 -5.41 14.60
N ASP A 157 -15.10 -6.29 13.69
CA ASP A 157 -14.50 -7.59 13.43
C ASP A 157 -14.79 -8.07 11.99
N ILE A 158 -14.05 -9.10 11.55
CA ILE A 158 -14.15 -9.67 10.20
C ILE A 158 -15.53 -10.32 9.98
N LYS A 159 -16.10 -10.98 10.98
CA LYS A 159 -17.37 -11.71 10.83
C LYS A 159 -18.55 -10.78 10.58
N THR A 160 -18.56 -9.64 11.27
CA THR A 160 -19.55 -8.57 11.11
C THR A 160 -19.37 -7.92 9.74
N LEU A 161 -18.13 -7.64 9.32
CA LEU A 161 -17.84 -7.14 7.96
C LEU A 161 -18.35 -8.09 6.89
N ALA A 162 -18.03 -9.39 6.99
CA ALA A 162 -18.48 -10.41 6.05
C ALA A 162 -20.01 -10.48 5.96
N SER A 163 -20.69 -10.48 7.11
CA SER A 163 -22.16 -10.51 7.18
C SER A 163 -22.79 -9.25 6.58
N ALA A 164 -22.19 -8.08 6.83
CA ALA A 164 -22.69 -6.81 6.33
C ALA A 164 -22.51 -6.70 4.81
N ILE A 165 -21.36 -7.12 4.27
CA ILE A 165 -21.10 -7.19 2.82
C ILE A 165 -22.04 -8.19 2.15
N ALA A 166 -22.28 -9.36 2.76
CA ALA A 166 -23.23 -10.33 2.21
C ALA A 166 -24.66 -9.77 2.09
N ALA A 167 -25.06 -8.90 3.03
CA ALA A 167 -26.36 -8.23 2.99
C ALA A 167 -26.42 -7.07 1.98
N ASN A 168 -25.31 -6.34 1.79
CA ASN A 168 -25.22 -5.24 0.83
C ASN A 168 -23.82 -5.16 0.20
N PRO A 169 -23.56 -5.89 -0.90
CA PRO A 169 -22.23 -5.97 -1.51
C PRO A 169 -21.69 -4.63 -2.03
N SER A 170 -22.55 -3.63 -2.21
CA SER A 170 -22.22 -2.28 -2.68
C SER A 170 -22.22 -1.24 -1.54
N GLY A 171 -22.29 -1.67 -0.28
CA GLY A 171 -22.32 -0.79 0.89
C GLY A 171 -20.98 -0.12 1.21
N PHE A 172 -21.05 0.90 2.06
CA PHE A 172 -19.88 1.61 2.60
C PHE A 172 -19.59 1.10 4.01
N TYR A 173 -18.39 0.60 4.23
CA TYR A 173 -17.98 -0.04 5.48
C TYR A 173 -16.67 0.55 5.98
N ALA A 174 -16.49 0.66 7.29
CA ALA A 174 -15.23 1.11 7.85
C ALA A 174 -14.82 0.30 9.08
N LEU A 175 -13.53 -0.03 9.17
CA LEU A 175 -12.97 -0.71 10.32
C LEU A 175 -12.90 0.26 11.51
N ALA A 176 -13.75 0.05 12.51
CA ALA A 176 -13.93 0.98 13.62
C ALA A 176 -12.67 1.15 14.48
N LYS A 177 -11.86 0.09 14.61
CA LYS A 177 -10.63 0.06 15.40
C LYS A 177 -9.76 -1.11 14.95
N PRO A 178 -8.47 -1.19 15.35
CA PRO A 178 -7.64 -2.35 15.05
C PRO A 178 -8.28 -3.64 15.55
N TYR A 179 -8.17 -4.70 14.77
CA TYR A 179 -8.78 -6.00 15.05
C TYR A 179 -7.72 -7.11 15.02
N ASP A 180 -7.64 -7.89 16.09
CA ASP A 180 -6.77 -9.06 16.18
C ASP A 180 -7.55 -10.33 15.81
N ALA A 181 -7.33 -10.84 14.60
CA ALA A 181 -8.01 -12.01 14.06
C ALA A 181 -7.50 -13.35 14.63
N SER A 182 -6.53 -13.35 15.54
CA SER A 182 -6.12 -14.59 16.22
C SER A 182 -7.26 -15.25 17.01
N VAL A 183 -8.25 -14.46 17.43
CA VAL A 183 -9.46 -14.93 18.12
C VAL A 183 -10.40 -15.71 17.20
N ASP A 184 -10.29 -15.55 15.89
CA ASP A 184 -11.13 -16.24 14.90
C ASP A 184 -10.62 -17.65 14.57
N GLY A 185 -9.35 -17.94 14.90
CA GLY A 185 -8.70 -19.18 14.50
C GLY A 185 -8.34 -19.19 13.00
N THR A 186 -8.37 -20.38 12.41
CA THR A 186 -8.03 -20.58 10.99
C THR A 186 -9.28 -20.62 10.13
N TYR A 187 -9.36 -19.72 9.14
CA TYR A 187 -10.37 -19.79 8.11
C TYR A 187 -9.99 -20.83 7.04
N SER A 188 -10.94 -21.68 6.67
CA SER A 188 -10.79 -22.68 5.60
C SER A 188 -11.18 -22.17 4.20
N SER A 189 -11.55 -20.90 4.10
CA SER A 189 -11.88 -20.12 2.90
C SER A 189 -11.61 -18.65 3.21
N SER A 190 -11.73 -17.74 2.24
CA SER A 190 -11.73 -16.31 2.56
C SER A 190 -12.86 -16.01 3.53
N PRO A 191 -12.65 -15.26 4.62
CA PRO A 191 -13.73 -14.92 5.53
C PRO A 191 -14.76 -13.97 4.90
N ILE A 192 -14.36 -13.15 3.91
CA ILE A 192 -15.27 -12.34 3.10
C ILE A 192 -15.43 -13.01 1.73
N GLU A 193 -16.39 -13.94 1.65
CA GLU A 193 -16.62 -14.77 0.45
C GLU A 193 -17.34 -14.02 -0.67
N THR A 194 -18.26 -13.12 -0.32
CA THR A 194 -19.04 -12.32 -1.27
C THR A 194 -18.14 -11.30 -1.96
N THR A 195 -18.17 -11.25 -3.30
CA THR A 195 -17.47 -10.21 -4.06
C THR A 195 -17.91 -8.83 -3.61
N PHE A 196 -16.95 -8.03 -3.16
CA PHE A 196 -17.22 -6.71 -2.61
C PHE A 196 -17.18 -5.64 -3.70
N TYR A 197 -18.27 -4.92 -3.92
CA TYR A 197 -18.40 -3.85 -4.93
C TYR A 197 -18.53 -2.44 -4.33
N GLY A 198 -18.59 -2.33 -3.00
CA GLY A 198 -18.73 -1.06 -2.29
C GLY A 198 -17.39 -0.39 -1.96
N ALA A 199 -17.34 0.39 -0.89
CA ALA A 199 -16.11 1.01 -0.39
C ALA A 199 -15.80 0.57 1.04
N PHE A 200 -14.57 0.11 1.27
CA PHE A 200 -14.09 -0.28 2.60
C PHE A 200 -12.93 0.61 3.03
N GLU A 201 -13.17 1.36 4.11
CA GLU A 201 -12.21 2.25 4.75
C GLU A 201 -11.57 1.57 5.95
N GLY A 202 -10.26 1.33 5.88
CA GLY A 202 -9.50 0.85 7.04
C GLY A 202 -9.30 1.92 8.10
N LEU A 203 -9.48 3.20 7.77
CA LEU A 203 -9.29 4.34 8.67
C LEU A 203 -7.88 4.40 9.33
N GLY A 204 -6.87 3.85 8.66
CA GLY A 204 -5.52 3.66 9.20
C GLY A 204 -5.41 2.53 10.22
N ASN A 205 -6.50 1.78 10.48
CA ASN A 205 -6.50 0.62 11.36
C ASN A 205 -5.98 -0.63 10.64
N ALA A 206 -5.68 -1.66 11.43
CA ALA A 206 -5.16 -2.93 10.91
C ALA A 206 -5.98 -4.13 11.39
N VAL A 207 -6.08 -5.13 10.53
CA VAL A 207 -6.41 -6.51 10.87
C VAL A 207 -5.08 -7.24 11.09
N SER A 208 -4.82 -7.73 12.30
CA SER A 208 -3.61 -8.48 12.62
C SER A 208 -3.88 -9.98 12.75
N ASN A 209 -2.86 -10.81 12.52
CA ASN A 209 -2.87 -12.25 12.84
C ASN A 209 -3.94 -13.06 12.08
N LEU A 210 -4.35 -12.59 10.90
CA LEU A 210 -5.28 -13.30 10.01
C LEU A 210 -4.67 -14.63 9.58
N THR A 211 -5.38 -15.75 9.78
CA THR A 211 -4.95 -17.07 9.28
C THR A 211 -5.96 -17.64 8.30
N VAL A 212 -5.56 -17.83 7.04
CA VAL A 212 -6.42 -18.32 5.94
C VAL A 212 -5.73 -19.49 5.25
N HIS A 213 -6.22 -20.70 5.50
CA HIS A 213 -5.70 -21.95 4.91
C HIS A 213 -6.78 -22.64 4.08
N PRO A 214 -7.10 -22.12 2.87
CA PRO A 214 -8.07 -22.73 1.98
C PRO A 214 -7.72 -24.16 1.59
N GLY A 215 -8.78 -24.96 1.44
CA GLY A 215 -8.72 -26.28 0.81
C GLY A 215 -8.54 -26.15 -0.71
N ARG A 216 -9.61 -26.37 -1.47
CA ARG A 216 -9.66 -26.13 -2.93
C ARG A 216 -10.51 -24.91 -3.21
N VAL A 217 -9.91 -23.86 -3.76
CA VAL A 217 -10.56 -22.57 -4.00
C VAL A 217 -10.10 -22.01 -5.33
N ASP A 218 -10.96 -21.27 -6.00
CA ASP A 218 -10.54 -20.49 -7.17
C ASP A 218 -9.73 -19.28 -6.70
N ALA A 219 -10.17 -18.59 -5.64
CA ALA A 219 -9.52 -17.39 -5.11
C ALA A 219 -9.53 -17.32 -3.57
N ALA A 220 -8.47 -16.80 -2.94
CA ALA A 220 -8.40 -16.64 -1.49
C ALA A 220 -7.60 -15.42 -0.98
N GLY A 221 -8.05 -14.87 0.15
CA GLY A 221 -7.43 -13.82 0.94
C GLY A 221 -8.35 -13.40 2.09
N LEU A 222 -8.16 -12.21 2.68
CA LEU A 222 -9.20 -11.59 3.53
C LEU A 222 -10.53 -11.49 2.75
N PHE A 223 -10.44 -11.05 1.49
CA PHE A 223 -11.51 -11.06 0.50
C PHE A 223 -11.28 -12.17 -0.53
N THR A 224 -12.34 -12.84 -0.96
CA THR A 224 -12.25 -13.66 -2.19
C THR A 224 -12.00 -12.76 -3.39
N ALA A 225 -12.81 -11.71 -3.56
CA ALA A 225 -12.69 -10.77 -4.66
C ALA A 225 -13.11 -9.33 -4.27
N ILE A 226 -12.35 -8.36 -4.78
CA ILE A 226 -12.62 -6.93 -4.64
C ILE A 226 -12.97 -6.37 -6.02
N GLY A 227 -14.22 -5.95 -6.21
CA GLY A 227 -14.68 -5.17 -7.37
C GLY A 227 -14.90 -3.68 -7.06
N GLY A 228 -14.95 -3.30 -5.78
CA GLY A 228 -15.09 -1.93 -5.29
C GLY A 228 -13.76 -1.33 -4.82
N SER A 229 -13.78 -0.45 -3.82
CA SER A 229 -12.56 0.18 -3.27
C SER A 229 -12.20 -0.34 -1.87
N VAL A 230 -10.92 -0.59 -1.63
CA VAL A 230 -10.36 -0.90 -0.30
C VAL A 230 -9.16 -0.01 -0.07
N ARG A 231 -9.18 0.75 1.03
CA ARG A 231 -8.11 1.72 1.30
C ARG A 231 -7.79 1.92 2.76
N ASP A 232 -6.63 2.52 3.02
CA ASP A 232 -6.18 2.94 4.35
C ASP A 232 -6.19 1.79 5.39
N LEU A 233 -5.78 0.59 4.96
CA LEU A 233 -5.88 -0.65 5.73
C LEU A 233 -4.53 -1.36 5.86
N GLY A 234 -4.23 -1.84 7.07
CA GLY A 234 -3.21 -2.86 7.28
C GLY A 234 -3.79 -4.27 7.40
N VAL A 235 -3.23 -5.25 6.69
CA VAL A 235 -3.41 -6.68 7.01
C VAL A 235 -2.05 -7.24 7.41
N VAL A 236 -1.80 -7.31 8.71
CA VAL A 236 -0.45 -7.46 9.26
C VAL A 236 -0.28 -8.78 10.00
N ASN A 237 0.92 -9.35 9.93
CA ASN A 237 1.26 -10.64 10.49
C ASN A 237 0.29 -11.77 10.07
N ALA A 238 -0.13 -11.78 8.80
CA ALA A 238 -1.01 -12.80 8.29
C ALA A 238 -0.26 -14.11 7.98
N ASP A 239 -0.92 -15.26 8.15
CA ASP A 239 -0.48 -16.57 7.67
C ASP A 239 -1.51 -17.07 6.65
N VAL A 240 -1.18 -16.92 5.37
CA VAL A 240 -2.03 -17.35 4.26
C VAL A 240 -1.37 -18.50 3.53
N GLY A 241 -2.07 -19.57 3.26
CA GLY A 241 -1.41 -20.74 2.68
C GLY A 241 -2.36 -21.86 2.36
N GLY A 242 -1.82 -23.01 1.98
CA GLY A 242 -2.64 -24.15 1.58
C GLY A 242 -2.12 -24.77 0.29
N GLY A 243 -2.87 -25.74 -0.24
CA GLY A 243 -2.30 -26.70 -1.17
C GLY A 243 -3.22 -27.09 -2.30
N GLN A 244 -3.93 -26.17 -2.96
CA GLN A 244 -4.60 -26.48 -4.24
C GLN A 244 -4.64 -25.26 -5.18
N PRO A 245 -4.73 -25.48 -6.52
CA PRO A 245 -4.73 -24.43 -7.54
C PRO A 245 -5.72 -23.28 -7.27
N GLY A 246 -5.35 -22.03 -7.56
CA GLY A 246 -6.15 -20.81 -7.34
C GLY A 246 -5.33 -19.51 -7.31
N GLU A 247 -6.02 -18.36 -7.27
CA GLU A 247 -5.47 -17.02 -7.08
C GLU A 247 -5.41 -16.65 -5.59
N ILE A 248 -4.22 -16.40 -5.05
CA ILE A 248 -4.07 -16.23 -3.61
C ILE A 248 -3.28 -14.95 -3.29
N GLY A 249 -3.89 -14.09 -2.47
CA GLY A 249 -3.23 -12.93 -1.87
C GLY A 249 -3.60 -12.78 -0.40
N ILE A 250 -2.83 -12.00 0.36
CA ILE A 250 -3.20 -11.73 1.76
C ILE A 250 -4.47 -10.88 1.82
N LEU A 251 -4.55 -9.82 1.01
CA LEU A 251 -5.74 -8.97 0.97
C LEU A 251 -6.85 -9.66 0.18
N ALA A 252 -6.57 -10.08 -1.05
CA ALA A 252 -7.57 -10.70 -1.89
C ALA A 252 -7.00 -11.72 -2.88
N GLY A 253 -7.82 -12.70 -3.27
CA GLY A 253 -7.46 -13.57 -4.39
C GLY A 253 -7.48 -12.80 -5.71
N VAL A 254 -8.56 -12.06 -5.98
CA VAL A 254 -8.72 -11.25 -7.20
C VAL A 254 -9.10 -9.81 -6.85
N SER A 255 -8.46 -8.85 -7.50
CA SER A 255 -8.90 -7.44 -7.51
C SER A 255 -9.25 -6.99 -8.92
N ALA A 256 -10.48 -6.53 -9.12
CA ALA A 256 -10.94 -5.80 -10.31
C ALA A 256 -11.30 -4.33 -10.00
N GLY A 257 -11.27 -3.95 -8.71
CA GLY A 257 -11.56 -2.61 -8.22
C GLY A 257 -10.30 -1.79 -7.89
N GLU A 258 -10.39 -0.93 -6.88
CA GLU A 258 -9.31 -0.03 -6.47
C GLU A 258 -8.75 -0.42 -5.10
N ILE A 259 -7.43 -0.55 -5.00
CA ILE A 259 -6.70 -0.76 -3.75
C ILE A 259 -5.71 0.39 -3.59
N SER A 260 -5.90 1.21 -2.56
CA SER A 260 -5.05 2.40 -2.32
C SER A 260 -4.60 2.49 -0.86
N ARG A 261 -3.32 2.79 -0.60
CA ARG A 261 -2.77 2.86 0.78
C ARG A 261 -3.04 1.63 1.63
N VAL A 262 -2.86 0.45 1.03
CA VAL A 262 -2.94 -0.82 1.74
C VAL A 262 -1.55 -1.38 1.97
N ARG A 263 -1.36 -1.97 3.15
CA ARG A 263 -0.15 -2.74 3.47
C ARG A 263 -0.45 -4.16 3.88
N THR A 264 0.36 -5.10 3.40
CA THR A 264 0.33 -6.49 3.86
C THR A 264 1.67 -6.92 4.43
N THR A 265 1.63 -7.63 5.57
CA THR A 265 2.82 -8.30 6.11
C THR A 265 2.47 -9.71 6.57
N GLY A 266 3.45 -10.62 6.50
CA GLY A 266 3.26 -11.98 6.97
C GLY A 266 3.96 -13.03 6.13
N VAL A 267 3.37 -14.23 6.11
CA VAL A 267 3.90 -15.39 5.41
C VAL A 267 2.86 -15.98 4.48
N MET A 268 3.35 -16.45 3.33
CA MET A 268 2.59 -17.25 2.39
C MET A 268 3.26 -18.61 2.17
N LYS A 269 2.53 -19.70 2.41
CA LYS A 269 3.08 -21.07 2.35
C LYS A 269 2.22 -22.00 1.53
N PHE A 270 2.85 -22.67 0.58
CA PHE A 270 2.13 -23.42 -0.42
C PHE A 270 2.82 -24.73 -0.77
N PHE A 271 2.05 -25.82 -0.83
CA PHE A 271 2.62 -27.17 -0.77
C PHE A 271 2.22 -28.11 -1.92
N ALA A 272 1.24 -27.76 -2.75
CA ALA A 272 0.74 -28.66 -3.79
C ALA A 272 0.92 -28.09 -5.17
N ALA A 273 1.22 -28.98 -6.13
CA ALA A 273 1.36 -28.63 -7.54
C ALA A 273 0.06 -28.05 -8.12
N GLY A 274 0.19 -27.02 -8.97
CA GLY A 274 -0.96 -26.37 -9.58
C GLY A 274 -0.59 -25.16 -10.44
N LYS A 275 -1.53 -24.71 -11.28
CA LYS A 275 -1.46 -23.35 -11.84
C LYS A 275 -2.08 -22.41 -10.81
N GLN A 276 -1.25 -21.72 -10.07
CA GLN A 276 -1.66 -20.72 -9.09
C GLN A 276 -1.01 -19.37 -9.39
N SER A 277 -1.72 -18.28 -9.09
CA SER A 277 -1.18 -16.92 -9.08
C SER A 277 -1.10 -16.45 -7.63
N ALA A 278 0.12 -16.22 -7.12
CA ALA A 278 0.30 -15.76 -5.74
C ALA A 278 1.01 -14.41 -5.68
N GLY A 279 0.43 -13.50 -4.90
CA GLY A 279 1.01 -12.20 -4.59
C GLY A 279 0.87 -11.86 -3.12
N GLY A 280 1.84 -11.15 -2.55
CA GLY A 280 1.79 -10.74 -1.15
C GLY A 280 0.61 -9.81 -0.83
N LEU A 281 0.09 -9.07 -1.82
CA LEU A 281 -1.12 -8.25 -1.68
C LEU A 281 -2.32 -8.94 -2.31
N VAL A 282 -2.26 -9.24 -3.62
CA VAL A 282 -3.33 -9.92 -4.35
C VAL A 282 -2.83 -11.08 -5.21
N GLY A 283 -3.63 -12.11 -5.43
CA GLY A 283 -3.30 -13.17 -6.40
C GLY A 283 -3.28 -12.61 -7.84
N VAL A 284 -4.39 -12.00 -8.26
CA VAL A 284 -4.60 -11.39 -9.57
C VAL A 284 -5.04 -9.93 -9.41
N ASN A 285 -4.37 -9.02 -10.11
CA ASN A 285 -4.80 -7.64 -10.28
C ASN A 285 -5.31 -7.39 -11.70
N ASN A 286 -6.60 -7.11 -11.86
CA ASN A 286 -7.25 -6.59 -13.05
C ASN A 286 -7.74 -5.14 -12.87
N GLY A 287 -7.63 -4.58 -11.67
CA GLY A 287 -8.03 -3.23 -11.32
C GLY A 287 -6.84 -2.29 -11.12
N VAL A 288 -6.93 -1.44 -10.10
CA VAL A 288 -5.92 -0.45 -9.72
C VAL A 288 -5.31 -0.83 -8.38
N ILE A 289 -3.98 -0.87 -8.30
CA ILE A 289 -3.23 -0.88 -7.05
C ILE A 289 -2.34 0.36 -7.04
N GLU A 290 -2.53 1.22 -6.05
CA GLU A 290 -1.74 2.43 -5.89
C GLU A 290 -1.32 2.67 -4.44
N ASP A 291 -0.21 3.39 -4.27
CA ASP A 291 0.29 3.84 -2.97
C ASP A 291 0.31 2.71 -1.91
N SER A 292 0.67 1.50 -2.30
CA SER A 292 0.55 0.30 -1.47
C SER A 292 1.88 -0.44 -1.33
N PHE A 293 2.04 -1.25 -0.28
CA PHE A 293 3.24 -2.07 -0.13
C PHE A 293 3.00 -3.45 0.46
N ALA A 294 3.90 -4.38 0.13
CA ALA A 294 3.90 -5.72 0.70
C ALA A 294 5.27 -6.05 1.31
N ASP A 295 5.25 -6.68 2.49
CA ASP A 295 6.41 -7.26 3.16
C ASP A 295 6.09 -8.71 3.59
N VAL A 296 6.03 -9.60 2.60
CA VAL A 296 5.38 -10.92 2.72
C VAL A 296 6.26 -12.03 2.23
N ARG A 297 6.74 -12.91 3.12
CA ARG A 297 7.57 -14.07 2.75
C ARG A 297 6.74 -15.11 2.01
N LEU A 298 7.00 -15.30 0.72
CA LEU A 298 6.33 -16.30 -0.11
C LEU A 298 7.21 -17.56 -0.23
N SER A 299 6.63 -18.71 0.09
CA SER A 299 7.30 -20.01 -0.06
C SER A 299 6.40 -21.02 -0.76
N ALA A 300 6.93 -21.60 -1.84
CA ALA A 300 6.23 -22.57 -2.66
C ALA A 300 7.06 -23.86 -2.82
N GLU A 301 6.47 -24.98 -2.43
CA GLU A 301 7.00 -26.33 -2.64
C GLU A 301 6.32 -27.01 -3.84
N GLN A 302 7.01 -27.95 -4.48
CA GLN A 302 6.46 -28.89 -5.48
C GLN A 302 5.62 -28.30 -6.63
N GLY A 303 6.08 -27.29 -7.35
CA GLY A 303 5.32 -26.85 -8.56
C GLY A 303 4.11 -25.96 -8.27
N ALA A 304 3.98 -25.37 -7.08
CA ALA A 304 2.69 -24.83 -6.63
C ALA A 304 2.11 -23.63 -7.42
N PHE A 305 2.92 -22.65 -7.85
CA PHE A 305 2.42 -21.48 -8.62
C PHE A 305 2.94 -21.45 -10.04
N SER A 306 2.11 -21.05 -10.99
CA SER A 306 2.56 -20.65 -12.33
C SER A 306 3.11 -19.21 -12.33
N SER A 307 2.63 -18.37 -11.41
CA SER A 307 2.99 -16.95 -11.36
C SER A 307 3.13 -16.49 -9.91
N GLY A 308 4.32 -16.04 -9.51
CA GLY A 308 4.61 -15.59 -8.13
C GLY A 308 5.23 -14.20 -8.10
N GLY A 309 4.64 -13.27 -7.35
CA GLY A 309 5.19 -11.93 -7.13
C GLY A 309 5.10 -11.49 -5.68
N GLY A 310 5.92 -10.52 -5.29
CA GLY A 310 5.86 -9.95 -3.94
C GLY A 310 4.60 -9.11 -3.71
N LEU A 311 4.06 -8.47 -4.75
CA LEU A 311 2.81 -7.69 -4.69
C LEU A 311 1.65 -8.47 -5.33
N ALA A 312 1.83 -8.93 -6.58
CA ALA A 312 0.80 -9.63 -7.34
C ALA A 312 1.36 -10.87 -8.06
N GLY A 313 0.59 -11.96 -8.14
CA GLY A 313 0.96 -13.10 -8.99
C GLY A 313 0.85 -12.74 -10.46
N TYR A 314 -0.27 -12.15 -10.85
CA TYR A 314 -0.55 -11.67 -12.20
C TYR A 314 -1.08 -10.24 -12.16
N ASN A 315 -0.61 -9.40 -13.08
CA ASN A 315 -1.08 -8.04 -13.30
C ASN A 315 -1.62 -7.85 -14.73
N GLY A 316 -2.93 -7.80 -14.86
CA GLY A 316 -3.65 -7.32 -16.05
C GLY A 316 -4.09 -5.86 -15.95
N GLY A 317 -4.05 -5.28 -14.75
CA GLY A 317 -4.48 -3.92 -14.45
C GLY A 317 -3.35 -2.89 -14.39
N PHE A 318 -3.51 -1.93 -13.47
CA PHE A 318 -2.57 -0.83 -13.25
C PHE A 318 -1.98 -0.93 -11.84
N VAL A 319 -0.65 -0.92 -11.77
CA VAL A 319 0.10 -0.83 -10.51
C VAL A 319 0.91 0.45 -10.56
N SER A 320 0.75 1.31 -9.56
CA SER A 320 1.55 2.52 -9.45
C SER A 320 1.98 2.84 -8.04
N ASN A 321 3.07 3.60 -7.91
CA ASN A 321 3.53 4.13 -6.63
C ASN A 321 3.56 3.08 -5.51
N SER A 322 4.01 1.87 -5.81
CA SER A 322 3.93 0.75 -4.87
C SER A 322 5.30 0.13 -4.67
N TYR A 323 5.48 -0.65 -3.61
CA TYR A 323 6.75 -1.31 -3.41
C TYR A 323 6.68 -2.62 -2.62
N VAL A 324 7.70 -3.45 -2.80
CA VAL A 324 7.90 -4.69 -2.03
C VAL A 324 9.19 -4.59 -1.23
N ARG A 325 9.12 -4.92 0.06
CA ARG A 325 10.25 -4.91 1.02
C ARG A 325 10.92 -6.28 1.17
N GLY A 326 11.91 -6.36 2.08
CA GLY A 326 12.87 -7.44 2.36
C GLY A 326 12.34 -8.83 2.72
N SER A 327 11.16 -9.18 2.23
CA SER A 327 10.67 -10.53 2.07
C SER A 327 11.57 -11.37 1.14
N ALA A 328 11.36 -12.69 1.12
CA ALA A 328 11.95 -13.56 0.12
C ALA A 328 10.93 -14.50 -0.52
N ILE A 329 11.14 -14.79 -1.81
CA ILE A 329 10.37 -15.76 -2.59
C ILE A 329 11.23 -17.01 -2.77
N TYR A 330 10.80 -18.11 -2.16
CA TYR A 330 11.46 -19.40 -2.28
C TYR A 330 10.64 -20.31 -3.18
N ARG A 331 11.33 -20.98 -4.10
CA ARG A 331 10.68 -21.93 -5.00
C ARG A 331 11.42 -23.25 -5.12
N ARG A 332 10.68 -24.33 -5.41
CA ARG A 332 11.18 -25.65 -5.81
C ARG A 332 10.22 -26.29 -6.82
N ALA A 333 10.14 -25.76 -8.04
CA ALA A 333 8.92 -25.93 -8.81
C ALA A 333 9.13 -25.76 -10.33
N TYR A 334 8.17 -26.19 -11.14
CA TYR A 334 8.20 -26.27 -12.62
C TYR A 334 7.52 -25.05 -13.30
N ASP A 335 7.88 -24.71 -14.54
CA ASP A 335 7.23 -23.71 -15.42
C ASP A 335 6.81 -22.38 -14.75
N VAL A 336 7.86 -21.67 -14.32
CA VAL A 336 8.01 -20.34 -13.70
C VAL A 336 7.75 -19.05 -14.39
N ASN A 337 6.84 -18.21 -13.91
CA ASN A 337 7.09 -16.77 -13.84
C ASN A 337 7.21 -16.25 -12.39
N VAL A 338 8.42 -15.88 -11.96
CA VAL A 338 8.68 -15.27 -10.64
C VAL A 338 9.29 -13.88 -10.79
N GLY A 339 8.60 -12.87 -10.25
CA GLY A 339 9.11 -11.51 -10.16
C GLY A 339 9.21 -11.02 -8.73
N GLY A 340 10.10 -10.07 -8.47
CA GLY A 340 10.14 -9.40 -7.17
C GLY A 340 8.81 -8.71 -6.83
N LEU A 341 8.25 -7.98 -7.79
CA LEU A 341 6.97 -7.28 -7.68
C LEU A 341 5.82 -8.13 -8.23
N VAL A 342 5.91 -8.54 -9.49
CA VAL A 342 4.83 -9.25 -10.20
C VAL A 342 5.36 -10.50 -10.91
N GLY A 343 4.66 -11.63 -10.79
CA GLY A 343 4.99 -12.84 -11.57
C GLY A 343 4.84 -12.61 -13.08
N GLU A 344 3.61 -12.33 -13.53
CA GLU A 344 3.28 -12.05 -14.92
C GLU A 344 2.65 -10.66 -15.11
N ASN A 345 3.13 -9.90 -16.08
CA ASN A 345 2.60 -8.57 -16.40
C ASN A 345 2.06 -8.50 -17.83
N VAL A 346 0.77 -8.21 -17.96
CA VAL A 346 0.11 -7.81 -19.22
C VAL A 346 -0.33 -6.33 -19.15
N GLY A 347 -0.51 -5.81 -17.94
CA GLY A 347 -0.95 -4.46 -17.65
C GLY A 347 0.18 -3.41 -17.58
N THR A 348 -0.04 -2.37 -16.79
CA THR A 348 0.91 -1.26 -16.62
C THR A 348 1.48 -1.24 -15.20
N ILE A 349 2.79 -1.08 -15.09
CA ILE A 349 3.53 -0.88 -13.85
C ILE A 349 4.29 0.44 -13.95
N GLN A 350 4.11 1.34 -12.98
CA GLN A 350 4.83 2.62 -12.99
C GLN A 350 5.27 3.11 -11.61
N ASN A 351 6.42 3.77 -11.51
CA ASN A 351 6.91 4.37 -10.25
C ASN A 351 6.93 3.34 -9.11
N THR A 352 7.45 2.14 -9.38
CA THR A 352 7.33 0.98 -8.46
C THR A 352 8.68 0.33 -8.27
N TYR A 353 8.90 -0.35 -7.14
CA TYR A 353 10.13 -1.13 -6.98
C TYR A 353 9.98 -2.36 -6.09
N ALA A 354 10.95 -3.27 -6.19
CA ALA A 354 11.02 -4.49 -5.38
C ALA A 354 12.40 -4.70 -4.76
N ARG A 355 12.46 -5.01 -3.47
CA ARG A 355 13.69 -5.31 -2.71
C ARG A 355 13.72 -6.72 -2.12
N ASN A 356 12.70 -7.52 -2.35
CA ASN A 356 12.65 -8.88 -1.86
C ASN A 356 13.73 -9.75 -2.51
N SER A 357 14.29 -10.67 -1.74
CA SER A 357 15.25 -11.64 -2.26
C SER A 357 14.54 -12.76 -3.02
N LEU A 358 15.09 -13.18 -4.15
CA LEU A 358 14.58 -14.30 -4.94
C LEU A 358 15.53 -15.48 -4.81
N HIS A 359 14.98 -16.63 -4.42
CA HIS A 359 15.71 -17.88 -4.23
C HIS A 359 15.14 -18.93 -5.17
N ASP A 360 15.84 -19.15 -6.29
CA ASP A 360 15.52 -20.26 -7.19
C ASP A 360 16.03 -21.57 -6.57
N GLY A 361 15.14 -22.52 -6.29
CA GLY A 361 15.52 -23.84 -5.80
C GLY A 361 15.95 -24.72 -6.95
N LYS A 362 17.22 -25.13 -6.96
CA LYS A 362 17.86 -26.01 -7.95
C LYS A 362 16.92 -27.08 -8.51
N GLN A 363 16.54 -26.98 -9.78
CA GLN A 363 15.96 -28.08 -10.58
C GLN A 363 16.38 -28.00 -12.06
N ASN A 364 16.46 -29.16 -12.73
CA ASN A 364 17.11 -29.35 -14.04
C ASN A 364 16.11 -29.46 -15.20
N CYS A 365 14.89 -28.95 -15.07
CA CYS A 365 13.90 -29.05 -16.15
C CYS A 365 12.97 -27.84 -16.22
N CYS A 366 12.53 -27.57 -17.45
CA CYS A 366 11.58 -26.53 -17.86
C CYS A 366 12.14 -25.10 -17.95
N GLU A 367 11.54 -24.28 -18.83
CA GLU A 367 11.85 -22.86 -18.94
C GLU A 367 11.22 -22.13 -17.75
N THR A 368 12.03 -21.44 -16.96
CA THR A 368 11.54 -20.60 -15.86
C THR A 368 12.07 -19.19 -16.02
N SER A 369 11.24 -18.18 -15.79
CA SER A 369 11.59 -16.76 -15.85
C SER A 369 11.69 -16.20 -14.44
N PHE A 370 12.86 -15.68 -14.10
CA PHE A 370 13.13 -15.00 -12.83
C PHE A 370 13.62 -13.59 -13.09
N GLY A 371 12.89 -12.62 -12.55
CA GLY A 371 13.25 -11.21 -12.66
C GLY A 371 13.17 -10.48 -11.34
N GLY A 372 14.12 -9.57 -11.08
CA GLY A 372 14.14 -8.81 -9.84
C GLY A 372 12.90 -7.94 -9.62
N LEU A 373 12.19 -7.55 -10.68
CA LEU A 373 10.90 -6.87 -10.63
C LEU A 373 9.77 -7.73 -11.22
N ILE A 374 9.96 -8.29 -12.42
CA ILE A 374 8.89 -8.99 -13.17
C ILE A 374 9.38 -10.37 -13.63
N GLY A 375 8.61 -11.43 -13.42
CA GLY A 375 8.95 -12.74 -13.97
C GLY A 375 8.88 -12.73 -15.50
N GLU A 376 7.69 -12.47 -16.03
CA GLU A 376 7.44 -12.35 -17.47
C GLU A 376 6.57 -11.15 -17.82
N ASN A 377 7.03 -10.36 -18.79
CA ASN A 377 6.33 -9.20 -19.32
C ASN A 377 5.79 -9.50 -20.73
N TYR A 378 4.47 -9.48 -20.91
CA TYR A 378 3.80 -9.87 -22.16
C TYR A 378 3.69 -8.72 -23.16
N HIS A 379 3.20 -9.01 -24.37
CA HIS A 379 3.14 -8.09 -25.52
C HIS A 379 2.54 -6.70 -25.22
N GLN A 380 1.55 -6.63 -24.34
CA GLN A 380 0.88 -5.38 -23.96
C GLN A 380 1.48 -4.72 -22.71
N GLY A 381 2.30 -5.46 -21.96
CA GLY A 381 2.87 -5.05 -20.67
C GLY A 381 3.73 -3.81 -20.78
N ARG A 382 3.37 -2.76 -20.04
CA ARG A 382 4.11 -1.49 -19.97
C ARG A 382 4.79 -1.36 -18.60
N VAL A 383 6.06 -0.96 -18.60
CA VAL A 383 6.83 -0.76 -17.37
C VAL A 383 7.63 0.53 -17.48
N THR A 384 7.38 1.46 -16.56
CA THR A 384 8.05 2.78 -16.61
C THR A 384 8.48 3.27 -15.25
N ASN A 385 9.66 3.89 -15.15
CA ASN A 385 10.15 4.50 -13.89
C ASN A 385 10.12 3.49 -12.73
N SER A 386 10.67 2.29 -12.93
CA SER A 386 10.56 1.21 -11.93
C SER A 386 11.86 0.44 -11.80
N TYR A 387 12.15 -0.08 -10.62
CA TYR A 387 13.44 -0.74 -10.40
C TYR A 387 13.41 -1.97 -9.50
N ALA A 388 14.37 -2.87 -9.71
CA ALA A 388 14.65 -3.98 -8.82
C ALA A 388 15.89 -3.68 -7.98
N ALA A 389 15.85 -3.99 -6.69
CA ALA A 389 16.97 -3.83 -5.76
C ALA A 389 17.08 -5.00 -4.76
N GLY A 390 16.42 -6.12 -5.08
CA GLY A 390 16.46 -7.34 -4.30
C GLY A 390 17.53 -8.30 -4.78
N GLN A 391 18.09 -9.10 -3.86
CA GLN A 391 19.09 -10.11 -4.22
C GLN A 391 18.48 -11.25 -5.03
N ILE A 392 19.06 -11.59 -6.18
CA ILE A 392 18.73 -12.81 -6.92
C ILE A 392 19.82 -13.86 -6.68
N ARG A 393 19.46 -14.99 -6.07
CA ARG A 393 20.39 -16.12 -5.86
C ARG A 393 20.16 -17.17 -6.95
N GLU A 394 21.06 -17.18 -7.94
CA GLU A 394 21.06 -18.14 -9.04
C GLU A 394 21.62 -19.51 -8.56
N ASN A 395 20.82 -20.58 -8.65
CA ASN A 395 21.28 -21.94 -8.32
C ASN A 395 21.35 -22.89 -9.53
N ASN A 396 20.80 -22.49 -10.69
CA ASN A 396 20.93 -23.23 -11.96
C ASN A 396 20.76 -22.28 -13.16
N ALA A 397 21.80 -22.12 -13.99
CA ALA A 397 21.83 -21.16 -15.09
C ALA A 397 21.43 -21.76 -16.45
N ASP A 398 21.30 -23.07 -16.57
CA ASP A 398 21.24 -23.73 -17.88
C ASP A 398 19.82 -23.79 -18.50
N THR A 399 18.75 -23.68 -17.69
CA THR A 399 17.34 -23.69 -18.17
C THR A 399 16.50 -22.51 -17.68
N THR A 400 17.09 -21.59 -16.92
CA THR A 400 16.39 -20.47 -16.27
C THR A 400 16.75 -19.15 -16.95
N ARG A 401 15.74 -18.39 -17.39
CA ARG A 401 15.90 -17.01 -17.86
C ARG A 401 15.94 -16.10 -16.65
N ILE A 402 17.15 -15.75 -16.22
CA ILE A 402 17.38 -14.85 -15.08
C ILE A 402 17.82 -13.48 -15.61
N GLY A 403 17.01 -12.45 -15.33
CA GLY A 403 17.36 -11.06 -15.58
C GLY A 403 17.28 -10.19 -14.33
N GLY A 404 18.10 -9.16 -14.28
CA GLY A 404 18.18 -8.26 -13.13
C GLY A 404 16.87 -7.51 -12.87
N LEU A 405 16.20 -7.04 -13.92
CA LEU A 405 14.87 -6.43 -13.83
C LEU A 405 13.78 -7.45 -14.15
N MET A 406 13.89 -8.20 -15.25
CA MET A 406 12.86 -9.14 -15.68
C MET A 406 13.41 -10.45 -16.23
N GLY A 407 12.71 -11.56 -15.99
CA GLY A 407 13.12 -12.86 -16.51
C GLY A 407 12.95 -12.95 -18.02
N THR A 408 11.72 -12.70 -18.49
CA THR A 408 11.38 -12.74 -19.92
C THR A 408 10.66 -11.46 -20.33
N ASP A 409 11.15 -10.78 -21.37
CA ASP A 409 10.41 -9.73 -22.07
C ASP A 409 9.85 -10.23 -23.41
N LYS A 410 8.53 -10.10 -23.57
CA LYS A 410 7.80 -10.31 -24.83
C LYS A 410 7.13 -9.03 -25.32
N SER A 411 7.30 -7.90 -24.62
CA SER A 411 6.65 -6.64 -24.98
C SER A 411 7.10 -6.12 -26.34
N HIS A 412 6.24 -5.30 -26.94
CA HIS A 412 6.59 -4.53 -28.13
C HIS A 412 7.55 -3.38 -27.78
N THR A 413 8.36 -2.96 -28.77
CA THR A 413 9.30 -1.84 -28.62
C THR A 413 8.63 -0.58 -28.05
N GLY A 414 9.28 0.08 -27.09
CA GLY A 414 8.81 1.33 -26.47
C GLY A 414 7.82 1.14 -25.30
N LYS A 415 7.57 -0.11 -24.89
CA LYS A 415 6.75 -0.42 -23.69
C LYS A 415 7.53 -0.39 -22.38
N ILE A 416 8.85 -0.48 -22.45
CA ILE A 416 9.75 -0.41 -21.30
C ILE A 416 10.58 0.87 -21.43
N SER A 417 10.63 1.67 -20.37
CA SER A 417 11.44 2.90 -20.35
C SER A 417 11.78 3.35 -18.93
N ASN A 418 12.97 3.90 -18.71
CA ASN A 418 13.43 4.37 -17.40
C ASN A 418 13.30 3.28 -16.32
N THR A 419 13.70 2.06 -16.64
CA THR A 419 13.68 0.97 -15.67
C THR A 419 15.08 0.53 -15.32
N TYR A 420 15.26 0.08 -14.08
CA TYR A 420 16.59 -0.14 -13.51
C TYR A 420 16.68 -1.42 -12.70
N TRP A 421 17.88 -1.97 -12.54
CA TRP A 421 18.11 -2.97 -11.51
C TRP A 421 19.43 -2.73 -10.81
N ASP A 422 19.49 -3.17 -9.57
CA ASP A 422 20.69 -3.15 -8.77
C ASP A 422 21.66 -4.25 -9.22
N ILE A 423 22.74 -3.82 -9.87
CA ILE A 423 23.78 -4.69 -10.41
C ILE A 423 24.66 -5.31 -9.30
N ASP A 424 24.63 -4.73 -8.10
CA ASP A 424 25.34 -5.23 -6.92
C ASP A 424 24.59 -6.41 -6.27
N MET A 425 23.34 -6.68 -6.69
CA MET A 425 22.41 -7.61 -6.04
C MET A 425 22.10 -8.88 -6.87
N GLY A 426 23.13 -9.48 -7.48
CA GLY A 426 23.10 -10.87 -7.97
C GLY A 426 23.18 -11.05 -9.49
N VAL A 427 22.60 -10.16 -10.29
CA VAL A 427 22.78 -10.15 -11.75
C VAL A 427 23.72 -9.01 -12.13
N SER A 428 25.03 -9.30 -12.12
CA SER A 428 26.09 -8.31 -12.26
C SER A 428 26.49 -7.97 -13.70
N ASP A 429 26.03 -8.73 -14.70
CA ASP A 429 26.25 -8.39 -16.11
C ASP A 429 25.27 -7.28 -16.54
N PRO A 430 25.73 -6.07 -16.89
CA PRO A 430 24.87 -4.96 -17.29
C PRO A 430 24.10 -5.21 -18.58
N LYS A 431 24.36 -6.32 -19.29
CA LYS A 431 23.62 -6.73 -20.49
C LYS A 431 22.42 -7.63 -20.17
N ARG A 432 22.30 -8.09 -18.92
CA ARG A 432 21.30 -9.09 -18.47
C ARG A 432 20.15 -8.46 -17.66
N GLY A 433 19.73 -7.24 -18.00
CA GLY A 433 18.52 -6.64 -17.42
C GLY A 433 17.26 -7.47 -17.69
N ALA A 434 17.17 -8.03 -18.90
CA ALA A 434 16.21 -9.08 -19.27
C ALA A 434 16.94 -10.42 -19.46
N GLY A 435 16.36 -11.51 -18.96
CA GLY A 435 16.97 -12.85 -19.06
C GLY A 435 16.96 -13.45 -20.47
N ASN A 436 16.04 -13.01 -21.35
CA ASN A 436 15.92 -13.50 -22.72
C ASN A 436 16.48 -12.54 -23.80
N ARG A 437 16.84 -11.30 -23.44
CA ARG A 437 17.27 -10.26 -24.38
C ARG A 437 18.47 -9.51 -23.83
N LYS A 438 19.61 -9.60 -24.53
CA LYS A 438 20.81 -8.82 -24.16
C LYS A 438 20.60 -7.35 -24.52
N ASN A 439 20.97 -6.44 -23.62
CA ASN A 439 20.84 -4.99 -23.81
C ASN A 439 19.42 -4.55 -24.20
N ASP A 440 18.41 -5.09 -23.50
CA ASP A 440 17.02 -4.78 -23.80
C ASP A 440 16.74 -3.27 -23.62
N PRO A 441 16.25 -2.55 -24.65
CA PRO A 441 16.06 -1.11 -24.57
C PRO A 441 15.14 -0.67 -23.43
N GLY A 442 15.54 0.38 -22.72
CA GLY A 442 14.78 0.94 -21.60
C GLY A 442 15.16 0.38 -20.23
N ILE A 443 15.98 -0.68 -20.17
CA ILE A 443 16.45 -1.34 -18.94
C ILE A 443 17.93 -1.02 -18.70
N THR A 444 18.27 -0.45 -17.54
CA THR A 444 19.65 -0.01 -17.22
C THR A 444 20.12 -0.50 -15.85
N GLY A 445 21.31 -1.10 -15.78
CA GLY A 445 21.91 -1.53 -14.52
C GLY A 445 22.51 -0.35 -13.77
N LEU A 446 22.17 -0.21 -12.48
CA LEU A 446 22.69 0.81 -11.58
C LEU A 446 23.26 0.13 -10.32
N THR A 447 24.17 0.80 -9.64
CA THR A 447 24.65 0.37 -8.31
C THR A 447 23.64 0.70 -7.22
N ASP A 448 23.71 0.01 -6.08
CA ASP A 448 22.89 0.29 -4.88
C ASP A 448 23.03 1.77 -4.45
N THR A 449 24.24 2.32 -4.55
CA THR A 449 24.52 3.73 -4.23
C THR A 449 23.81 4.68 -5.19
N GLN A 450 23.74 4.37 -6.49
CA GLN A 450 23.02 5.19 -7.46
C GLN A 450 21.50 5.16 -7.22
N LEU A 451 20.94 3.99 -6.92
CA LEU A 451 19.51 3.83 -6.62
C LEU A 451 19.10 4.56 -5.33
N LYS A 452 20.02 4.71 -4.37
CA LYS A 452 19.80 5.45 -3.11
C LYS A 452 20.14 6.94 -3.18
N SER A 453 20.68 7.44 -4.29
CA SER A 453 21.19 8.82 -4.38
C SER A 453 20.11 9.91 -4.35
N GLY A 454 18.84 9.53 -4.49
CA GLY A 454 17.68 10.41 -4.40
C GLY A 454 16.41 9.67 -4.81
N LEU A 455 15.29 10.39 -4.88
CA LEU A 455 14.08 9.86 -5.51
C LEU A 455 14.33 9.67 -7.01
N PRO A 456 14.04 8.48 -7.58
CA PRO A 456 14.13 8.27 -9.01
C PRO A 456 13.14 9.14 -9.80
N ASP A 457 13.44 9.41 -11.07
CA ASP A 457 12.50 10.09 -11.96
C ASP A 457 11.14 9.37 -11.96
N GLY A 458 10.05 10.14 -11.86
CA GLY A 458 8.68 9.63 -11.72
C GLY A 458 8.20 9.45 -10.28
N PHE A 459 9.09 9.40 -9.29
CA PHE A 459 8.73 9.32 -7.87
C PHE A 459 8.45 10.74 -7.34
N ASP A 460 7.19 11.17 -7.40
CA ASP A 460 6.75 12.48 -6.91
C ASP A 460 7.02 12.62 -5.40
N GLN A 461 7.70 13.69 -4.98
CA GLN A 461 8.01 14.04 -3.59
C GLN A 461 6.77 14.22 -2.70
N LYS A 462 5.59 14.38 -3.29
CA LYS A 462 4.31 14.42 -2.57
C LYS A 462 3.83 13.04 -2.11
N ILE A 463 4.33 11.99 -2.77
CA ILE A 463 3.94 10.59 -2.54
C ILE A 463 5.09 9.84 -1.89
N TRP A 464 6.30 10.07 -2.38
CA TRP A 464 7.52 9.39 -1.98
C TRP A 464 8.39 10.24 -1.07
N CYS A 465 8.78 9.64 0.04
CA CYS A 465 9.71 10.16 1.03
C CYS A 465 11.00 9.32 0.98
N GLN A 466 12.11 9.88 1.42
CA GLN A 466 13.37 9.15 1.55
C GLN A 466 14.13 9.64 2.78
N SER A 467 14.65 8.70 3.56
CA SER A 467 15.44 8.98 4.76
C SER A 467 16.44 7.85 4.96
N ALA A 468 17.69 8.18 5.29
CA ALA A 468 18.74 7.19 5.53
C ALA A 468 18.39 6.17 6.64
N ASN A 469 17.50 6.56 7.56
CA ASN A 469 17.13 5.74 8.71
C ASN A 469 15.79 5.00 8.53
N VAL A 470 15.10 5.21 7.41
CA VAL A 470 13.81 4.54 7.12
C VAL A 470 13.99 3.71 5.87
N ASN A 471 13.50 2.47 5.89
CA ASN A 471 13.47 1.61 4.70
C ASN A 471 14.86 1.42 4.05
N ASP A 472 15.91 1.32 4.85
CA ASP A 472 17.31 1.14 4.41
C ASP A 472 17.84 2.23 3.46
N GLY A 473 17.30 3.45 3.56
CA GLY A 473 17.63 4.56 2.68
C GLY A 473 16.92 4.55 1.34
N TYR A 474 16.08 3.53 1.05
CA TYR A 474 15.26 3.49 -0.15
C TYR A 474 14.00 4.36 -0.03
N PRO A 475 13.48 4.91 -1.14
CA PRO A 475 12.19 5.60 -1.17
C PRO A 475 11.07 4.81 -0.51
N TYR A 476 10.22 5.45 0.28
CA TYR A 476 9.02 4.86 0.87
C TYR A 476 7.83 5.81 0.74
N LEU A 477 6.62 5.30 0.89
CA LEU A 477 5.42 6.14 0.78
C LEU A 477 5.31 7.04 2.00
N CYS A 478 5.23 8.36 1.78
CA CYS A 478 5.09 9.33 2.86
C CYS A 478 3.84 9.07 3.70
N ALA A 479 2.73 8.78 3.00
CA ALA A 479 1.44 8.48 3.60
C ALA A 479 1.35 7.04 4.14
N LEU A 480 2.33 6.18 3.90
CA LEU A 480 2.31 4.79 4.35
C LEU A 480 3.75 4.33 4.65
N PRO A 481 4.39 4.92 5.68
CA PRO A 481 5.74 4.55 6.04
C PRO A 481 5.76 3.09 6.51
N PRO A 482 6.87 2.39 6.29
CA PRO A 482 7.03 1.07 6.84
C PRO A 482 7.43 1.14 8.33
N PRO A 483 7.16 0.06 9.09
CA PRO A 483 7.53 -0.03 10.51
C PRO A 483 9.03 0.00 10.76
#